data_AF-A0A2S3ZEF5-F1
#
_entry.id   AF-A0A2S3ZEF5-F1
#
_cell.length_a   1.000
_cell.length_b   1.000
_cell.length_c   1.000
_cell.angle_alpha   90.00
_cell.angle_beta   90.00
_cell.angle_gamma   90.00
#
_symmetry.space_group_name_H-M   'P 1'
#
loop_
_entity.id
_entity.type
_entity.pdbx_description
1 polymer ?
#
loop_
_entity_poly.entity_id
_entity_poly.type
_entity_poly.pdbx_seq_one_letter_code
_entity_poly.pdbx_strand_id
1 'polypeptide(L)' 'MTDCGCEKAKAELEEYLHNELRKEDAIDIREHLEHCPDCRSEHHVGRTLTEVMQRACKETAPEDLRDQVLLRLRAIQSAH' A
#
# COMPACT_ATOMS: atom_id res chain seq x y z
N MET A 1 -12.39 15.83 -14.97
CA MET A 1 -11.74 14.71 -14.26
C MET A 1 -12.26 14.79 -12.86
N THR A 2 -13.23 13.94 -12.61
CA THR A 2 -14.13 14.02 -11.47
C THR A 2 -13.42 13.31 -10.34
N ASP A 3 -13.12 14.03 -9.26
CA ASP A 3 -12.77 13.44 -7.98
C ASP A 3 -13.69 12.24 -7.71
N CYS A 4 -13.14 11.07 -7.38
CA CYS A 4 -13.89 9.82 -7.24
C CYS A 4 -14.93 9.86 -6.10
N GLY A 5 -14.82 10.87 -5.25
CA GLY A 5 -15.76 11.21 -4.19
C GLY A 5 -15.50 10.43 -2.91
N CYS A 6 -15.91 11.01 -1.78
CA CYS A 6 -15.65 10.45 -0.46
C CYS A 6 -16.26 9.05 -0.26
N GLU A 7 -17.44 8.79 -0.80
CA GLU A 7 -18.12 7.49 -0.64
C GLU A 7 -17.31 6.36 -1.30
N LYS A 8 -16.88 6.54 -2.56
CA LYS A 8 -16.02 5.55 -3.24
C LYS A 8 -14.67 5.44 -2.53
N ALA A 9 -14.03 6.57 -2.23
CA ALA A 9 -12.73 6.58 -1.60
C ALA A 9 -12.72 5.87 -0.24
N LYS A 10 -13.78 6.01 0.58
CA LYS A 10 -13.91 5.30 1.86
C LYS A 10 -14.23 3.82 1.68
N ALA A 11 -15.09 3.47 0.71
CA ALA A 11 -15.45 2.09 0.44
C ALA A 11 -14.25 1.25 0.00
N GLU A 12 -13.36 1.84 -0.79
CA GLU A 12 -12.19 1.16 -1.37
C GLU A 12 -10.88 1.45 -0.60
N LEU A 13 -10.94 2.18 0.52
CA LEU A 13 -9.75 2.66 1.22
C LEU A 13 -8.88 1.52 1.76
N GLU A 14 -9.50 0.45 2.24
CA GLU A 14 -8.80 -0.71 2.79
C GLU A 14 -8.04 -1.47 1.69
N GLU A 15 -8.69 -1.68 0.54
CA GLU A 15 -8.07 -2.30 -0.63
C GLU A 15 -6.93 -1.43 -1.16
N TYR A 16 -7.08 -0.10 -1.11
CA TYR A 16 -6.00 0.83 -1.41
C TYR A 16 -4.81 0.69 -0.45
N LEU A 17 -5.06 0.61 0.86
CA LEU A 17 -4.02 0.44 1.89
C LEU A 17 -3.19 -0.84 1.68
N HIS A 18 -3.83 -1.90 1.21
CA HIS A 18 -3.20 -3.19 0.96
C HIS A 18 -2.64 -3.37 -0.46
N ASN A 19 -2.74 -2.35 -1.32
CA ASN A 19 -2.35 -2.39 -2.74
C ASN A 19 -3.11 -3.46 -3.55
N GLU A 20 -4.38 -3.68 -3.23
CA GLU A 20 -5.24 -4.69 -3.85
C GLU A 20 -6.13 -4.11 -4.96
N LEU A 21 -6.07 -2.79 -5.17
CA LEU A 21 -6.80 -2.11 -6.23
C LEU A 21 -6.13 -2.21 -7.60
N ARG A 22 -6.97 -2.06 -8.63
CA ARG A 22 -6.49 -1.80 -9.99
C ARG A 22 -5.77 -0.47 -10.02
N LYS A 23 -4.81 -0.35 -10.95
CA LYS A 23 -3.99 0.85 -11.09
C LYS A 23 -4.81 2.12 -11.31
N GLU A 24 -5.90 2.03 -12.06
CA GLU A 24 -6.82 3.14 -12.32
C GLU A 24 -7.53 3.61 -11.04
N ASP A 25 -8.16 2.69 -10.29
CA ASP A 25 -8.83 3.03 -9.03
C ASP A 25 -7.86 3.56 -7.97
N ALA A 26 -6.64 3.02 -7.91
CA ALA A 26 -5.60 3.52 -7.02
C ALA A 26 -5.12 4.94 -7.38
N ILE A 27 -5.18 5.34 -8.66
CA ILE A 27 -4.89 6.72 -9.08
C ILE A 27 -6.00 7.64 -8.59
N ASP A 28 -7.26 7.26 -8.83
CA ASP A 28 -8.44 8.01 -8.43
C ASP A 28 -8.47 8.29 -6.92
N ILE A 29 -8.26 7.25 -6.09
CA ILE A 29 -8.22 7.41 -4.63
C ILE A 29 -7.05 8.28 -4.19
N ARG A 30 -5.86 8.11 -4.80
CA ARG A 30 -4.70 8.94 -4.46
C ARG A 30 -5.00 10.42 -4.73
N GLU A 31 -5.57 10.74 -5.89
CA GLU A 31 -5.98 12.10 -6.24
C GLU A 31 -7.00 12.64 -5.24
N HIS A 32 -7.97 11.83 -4.80
CA HIS A 32 -8.93 12.23 -3.76
C HIS A 32 -8.24 12.54 -2.42
N LEU A 33 -7.32 11.69 -1.96
CA LEU A 33 -6.60 11.87 -0.68
C LEU A 33 -5.74 13.14 -0.62
N GLU A 34 -5.25 13.60 -1.77
CA GLU A 34 -4.51 14.87 -1.89
C GLU A 34 -5.42 16.07 -1.56
N HIS A 35 -6.69 16.00 -1.94
CA HIS A 35 -7.63 17.13 -1.86
C HIS A 35 -8.64 17.03 -0.70
N CYS A 36 -8.81 15.85 -0.10
CA CYS A 36 -9.80 15.58 0.95
C CYS A 36 -9.14 15.34 2.32
N PRO A 37 -9.23 16.28 3.28
CA PRO A 37 -8.67 16.11 4.63
C PRO A 37 -9.29 14.95 5.42
N ASP A 38 -10.58 14.69 5.24
CA ASP A 38 -11.31 13.66 5.97
C ASP A 38 -10.82 12.26 5.56
N CYS A 39 -10.82 11.97 4.26
CA CYS A 39 -10.33 10.69 3.74
C CYS A 39 -8.83 10.50 4.00
N ARG A 40 -8.03 11.58 3.98
CA ARG A 40 -6.62 11.52 4.38
C ARG A 40 -6.45 11.16 5.85
N SER A 41 -7.34 11.62 6.72
CA SER A 41 -7.32 11.28 8.15
C SER A 41 -7.67 9.81 8.36
N GLU A 42 -8.70 9.29 7.70
CA GLU A 42 -9.05 7.86 7.72
C GLU A 42 -7.90 6.98 7.21
N HIS A 43 -7.29 7.37 6.08
CA HIS A 43 -6.13 6.68 5.53
C HIS A 43 -4.96 6.66 6.53
N HIS A 44 -4.72 7.77 7.23
CA HIS A 44 -3.67 7.83 8.25
C HIS A 44 -3.94 6.89 9.42
N VAL A 45 -5.19 6.75 9.86
CA VAL A 45 -5.58 5.80 10.92
C VAL A 45 -5.28 4.37 10.46
N GLY A 46 -5.75 3.98 9.27
CA GLY A 46 -5.51 2.65 8.72
C GLY A 46 -4.01 2.32 8.60
N ARG A 47 -3.22 3.23 8.02
CA ARG A 47 -1.75 3.07 7.96
C ARG A 47 -1.12 2.88 9.32
N THR A 48 -1.51 3.70 10.30
CA THR A 48 -0.94 3.65 11.64
C THR A 48 -1.25 2.30 12.31
N LEU A 49 -2.46 1.78 12.13
CA LEU A 49 -2.84 0.46 12.63
C LEU A 49 -2.00 -0.65 11.98
N THR A 50 -1.89 -0.64 10.66
CA THR A 50 -1.07 -1.61 9.90
C THR A 50 0.39 -1.58 10.34
N GLU A 51 0.97 -0.40 10.53
CA GLU A 51 2.35 -0.26 11.02
C GLU A 51 2.52 -0.81 12.44
N VAL A 52 1.55 -0.60 13.34
CA VAL A 52 1.59 -1.15 14.70
C VAL A 52 1.51 -2.67 14.66
N MET A 53 0.63 -3.24 13.83
CA MET A 53 0.53 -4.69 13.65
C MET A 53 1.83 -5.28 13.10
N GLN A 54 2.44 -4.65 12.10
CA GLN A 54 3.72 -5.07 11.54
C GLN A 54 4.84 -5.04 12.58
N ARG A 55 4.89 -4.03 13.46
CA ARG A 55 5.88 -3.95 14.55
C ARG A 55 5.65 -5.01 15.63
N ALA A 56 4.39 -5.38 15.88
CA ALA A 56 4.04 -6.41 16.85
C ALA A 56 4.34 -7.82 16.33
N CYS A 57 4.24 -8.04 15.02
CA CYS A 57 4.62 -9.30 14.38
C CYS A 57 6.15 -9.47 14.40
N LYS A 58 6.63 -10.50 15.10
CA LYS A 58 8.07 -10.81 15.24
C LYS A 58 8.51 -11.98 14.36
N GLU A 59 7.64 -12.44 13.46
CA GLU A 59 7.95 -13.53 12.55
C GLU A 59 9.03 -13.09 11.57
N THR A 60 10.19 -13.72 11.66
CA THR A 60 11.31 -13.43 10.77
C THR A 60 11.26 -14.44 9.63
N ALA A 61 11.27 -13.95 8.38
CA ALA A 61 11.38 -14.81 7.22
C ALA A 61 12.67 -15.66 7.29
N PRO A 62 12.65 -16.94 6.85
CA PRO A 62 13.84 -17.77 6.84
C PRO A 62 15.00 -17.14 6.04
N GLU A 63 16.23 -17.26 6.52
CA GLU A 63 17.42 -16.68 5.88
C GLU A 63 17.60 -17.16 4.44
N ASP A 64 17.37 -18.45 4.19
CA ASP A 64 17.44 -19.05 2.85
C ASP A 64 16.51 -18.36 1.84
N LEU A 65 15.32 -17.93 2.28
CA LEU A 65 14.37 -17.23 1.41
C LEU A 65 14.89 -15.83 1.08
N ARG A 66 15.44 -15.14 2.08
CA ARG A 66 16.04 -13.81 1.90
C ARG A 66 17.20 -13.87 0.91
N ASP A 67 18.08 -14.87 1.03
CA ASP A 67 19.21 -15.04 0.13
C ASP A 67 18.77 -15.33 -1.31
N GLN A 68 17.75 -16.16 -1.49
CA GLN A 68 17.15 -16.43 -2.80
C GLN A 68 16.59 -15.16 -3.45
N VAL A 69 15.85 -14.34 -2.70
CA VAL A 69 15.29 -13.07 -3.19
C VAL A 69 16.42 -12.11 -3.59
N LEU A 70 17.43 -11.94 -2.75
CA LEU A 70 18.58 -11.06 -3.03
C LEU A 70 19.36 -11.49 -4.26
N LEU A 71 19.59 -12.80 -4.42
CA LEU A 71 20.25 -13.34 -5.61
C LEU A 71 19.46 -13.05 -6.88
N ARG A 72 18.13 -13.24 -6.85
CA ARG A 72 17.25 -12.98 -8.00
C ARG A 72 17.24 -11.50 -8.39
N LEU A 73 17.16 -10.60 -7.41
CA LEU A 73 17.20 -9.15 -7.63
C LEU A 73 18.51 -8.73 -8.31
N ARG A 74 19.66 -9.22 -7.81
CA ARG A 74 20.97 -8.93 -8.41
C ARG A 74 21.07 -9.43 -9.86
N ALA A 75 20.57 -10.63 -10.14
CA ALA A 75 20.57 -11.19 -11.49
C ALA A 75 19.78 -10.32 -12.48
N ILE A 76 18.60 -9.83 -12.07
CA ILE A 76 17.77 -8.93 -12.88
C ILE A 76 18.50 -7.59 -13.12
N GLN A 77 19.12 -7.02 -12.08
CA GLN A 77 19.84 -5.76 -12.18
C GLN A 77 21.09 -5.84 -13.07
N SER A 78 21.80 -6.98 -13.06
CA SER A 78 22.99 -7.20 -13.90
C SER A 78 22.69 -7.50 -15.37
N ALA A 79 21.44 -7.84 -15.69
CA ALA A 79 21.00 -8.15 -17.05
C ALA A 79 20.54 -6.90 -17.83
N HIS A 80 20.69 -5.71 -17.23
CA HIS A 80 20.20 -4.43 -17.74
C HIS A 80 21.35 -3.43 -17.93
#